data_AF-A0A3S2VD56-F1
#
_entry.id   AF-A0A3S2VD56-F1
#
_cell.length_a   1.000
_cell.length_b   1.000
_cell.length_c   1.000
_cell.angle_alpha   90.00
_cell.angle_beta   90.00
_cell.angle_gamma   90.00
#
_symmetry.space_group_name_H-M   'P 1'
#
loop_
_entity.id
_entity.type
_entity.pdbx_description
1 polymer ?
#
loop_
_entity_poly.entity_id
_entity_poly.type
_entity_poly.pdbx_seq_one_letter_code
_entity_poly.pdbx_strand_id
1 'polypeptide(L)'
;MSGRALSLAAAAIAALPAAAATVGYECRVADVCADEARCAATALDIRFAIDGTQFVDPVHRGEPPRRKVTTVTAGRAVFAAEPFVLGDVRGFYADAEALGHRMLSIAPDGRASYAETVAGRRMTGTCRSVPQ
;
A
#
# COMPACT_ATOMS: atom_id res chain seq x y z
N MET A 1 -68.91 4.62 -9.21
CA MET A 1 -67.98 3.52 -8.89
C MET A 1 -66.58 4.02 -9.21
N SER A 2 -65.78 4.30 -8.18
CA SER A 2 -64.49 4.98 -8.28
C SER A 2 -63.36 3.93 -8.34
N GLY A 3 -62.64 3.87 -9.46
CA GLY A 3 -61.54 2.92 -9.68
C GLY A 3 -60.18 3.57 -9.41
N ARG A 4 -59.56 3.20 -8.29
CA ARG A 4 -58.14 3.43 -7.99
C ARG A 4 -57.31 2.29 -8.57
N ALA A 5 -56.20 2.60 -9.24
CA ALA A 5 -54.98 1.78 -9.37
C ALA A 5 -54.11 2.40 -10.49
N LEU A 6 -52.77 2.45 -10.46
CA LEU A 6 -51.74 2.11 -9.49
C LEU A 6 -50.49 2.85 -10.03
N SER A 7 -49.84 3.72 -9.26
CA SER A 7 -48.55 4.32 -9.67
C SER A 7 -47.45 3.26 -9.56
N LEU A 8 -46.87 2.87 -10.70
CA LEU A 8 -45.63 2.09 -10.75
C LEU A 8 -44.45 3.04 -10.47
N ALA A 9 -43.94 3.02 -9.24
CA ALA A 9 -42.67 3.64 -8.91
C ALA A 9 -41.53 2.74 -9.43
N ALA A 10 -40.84 3.18 -10.48
CA ALA A 10 -39.63 2.54 -10.95
C ALA A 10 -38.51 2.77 -9.92
N ALA A 11 -38.11 1.72 -9.21
CA ALA A 11 -36.93 1.74 -8.35
C ALA A 11 -35.66 1.72 -9.22
N ALA A 12 -35.05 2.88 -9.40
CA ALA A 12 -33.71 2.98 -9.98
C ALA A 12 -32.70 2.45 -8.96
N ILE A 13 -32.18 1.24 -9.20
CA ILE A 13 -31.05 0.70 -8.46
C ILE A 13 -29.82 1.50 -8.88
N ALA A 14 -29.44 2.49 -8.07
CA ALA A 14 -28.17 3.21 -8.25
C ALA A 14 -27.03 2.25 -7.90
N ALA A 15 -26.30 1.79 -8.91
CA ALA A 15 -25.02 1.12 -8.73
C ALA A 15 -24.04 2.14 -8.13
N LEU A 16 -23.79 2.05 -6.82
CA LEU A 16 -22.71 2.81 -6.19
C LEU A 16 -21.38 2.38 -6.82
N PRO A 17 -20.52 3.32 -7.23
CA PRO A 17 -19.19 2.96 -7.69
C PRO A 17 -18.45 2.30 -6.53
N ALA A 18 -17.91 1.10 -6.76
CA ALA A 18 -16.97 0.49 -5.84
C ALA A 18 -15.80 1.46 -5.68
N ALA A 19 -15.72 2.13 -4.53
CA ALA A 19 -14.57 2.93 -4.19
C ALA A 19 -13.36 2.01 -4.29
N ALA A 20 -12.49 2.27 -5.26
CA ALA A 20 -11.23 1.57 -5.32
C ALA A 20 -10.47 1.93 -4.04
N ALA A 21 -10.34 0.94 -3.16
CA ALA A 21 -9.83 1.16 -1.83
C ALA A 21 -8.33 1.42 -1.93
N THR A 22 -7.94 2.68 -1.83
CA THR A 22 -6.58 3.02 -1.42
C THR A 22 -6.39 2.46 -0.02
N VAL A 23 -5.44 1.54 0.15
CA VAL A 23 -5.13 0.94 1.44
C VAL A 23 -3.81 1.51 1.94
N GLY A 24 -3.84 2.19 3.08
CA GLY A 24 -2.65 2.67 3.76
C GLY A 24 -1.98 1.55 4.56
N TYR A 25 -0.67 1.66 4.77
CA TYR A 25 0.11 0.78 5.62
C TYR A 25 0.92 1.61 6.60
N GLU A 26 0.88 1.20 7.86
CA GLU A 26 1.74 1.71 8.93
C GLU A 26 2.59 0.57 9.47
N CYS A 27 3.90 0.73 9.36
CA CYS A 27 4.87 -0.29 9.70
C CYS A 27 5.84 0.23 10.74
N ARG A 28 6.25 -0.65 11.64
CA ARG A 28 7.37 -0.42 12.54
C ARG A 28 8.36 -1.57 12.39
N VAL A 29 9.55 -1.29 11.89
CA VAL A 29 10.62 -2.26 11.68
C VAL A 29 11.85 -1.88 12.49
N ALA A 30 12.66 -2.84 12.91
CA ALA A 30 13.91 -2.62 13.66
C ALA A 30 15.01 -3.54 13.10
N ASP A 31 16.28 -3.17 13.30
CA ASP A 31 17.41 -4.03 12.94
C ASP A 31 17.30 -5.40 13.62
N VAL A 32 17.82 -6.44 12.96
CA VAL A 32 17.86 -7.79 13.54
C VAL A 32 19.12 -7.93 14.39
N CYS A 33 18.96 -8.10 15.71
CA CYS A 33 20.07 -8.31 16.63
C CYS A 33 19.66 -9.15 17.87
N ALA A 34 20.66 -9.65 18.60
CA ALA A 34 20.45 -10.53 19.76
C ALA A 34 19.92 -9.82 21.01
N ASP A 35 20.13 -8.50 21.11
CA ASP A 35 19.66 -7.67 22.22
C ASP A 35 18.43 -6.87 21.75
N GLU A 36 17.25 -7.27 22.22
CA GLU A 36 15.97 -6.66 21.84
C GLU A 36 15.90 -5.17 22.17
N ALA A 37 16.48 -4.72 23.29
CA ALA A 37 16.45 -3.31 23.67
C ALA A 37 17.31 -2.48 22.71
N ARG A 38 18.48 -3.02 22.31
CA ARG A 38 19.32 -2.41 21.29
C ARG A 38 18.63 -2.37 19.94
N CYS A 39 17.94 -3.44 19.54
CA CYS A 39 17.20 -3.47 18.28
C CYS A 39 16.04 -2.47 18.29
N ALA A 40 15.29 -2.39 19.38
CA ALA A 40 14.17 -1.45 19.52
C ALA A 40 14.60 0.01 19.37
N ALA A 41 15.83 0.36 19.79
CA ALA A 41 16.40 1.69 19.59
C ALA A 41 16.68 2.06 18.12
N THR A 42 16.69 1.08 17.22
CA THR A 42 16.88 1.26 15.76
C THR A 42 15.57 1.33 14.99
N ALA A 43 14.43 1.35 15.71
CA ALA A 43 13.12 1.30 15.10
C ALA A 43 12.89 2.41 14.07
N LEU A 44 12.31 2.03 12.94
CA LEU A 44 11.97 2.87 11.81
C LEU A 44 10.47 2.71 11.54
N ASP A 45 9.75 3.84 11.65
CA ASP A 45 8.35 3.91 11.27
C ASP A 45 8.25 4.21 9.77
N ILE A 46 7.50 3.37 9.04
CA ILE A 46 7.31 3.47 7.59
C ILE A 46 5.82 3.60 7.29
N ARG A 47 5.45 4.55 6.42
CA ARG A 47 4.07 4.78 5.98
C ARG A 47 4.00 4.92 4.47
N PHE A 48 3.04 4.26 3.84
CA PHE A 48 2.75 4.37 2.42
C PHE A 48 1.31 3.91 2.14
N ALA A 49 0.85 4.08 0.89
CA ALA A 49 -0.45 3.58 0.47
C ALA A 49 -0.36 2.84 -0.87
N ILE A 50 -1.27 1.90 -1.08
CA ILE A 50 -1.45 1.19 -2.34
C ILE A 50 -2.83 1.54 -2.89
N ASP A 51 -2.88 2.15 -4.06
CA ASP A 51 -4.11 2.36 -4.81
C ASP A 51 -4.33 1.16 -5.74
N GLY A 52 -5.38 0.39 -5.48
CA GLY A 52 -5.73 -0.80 -6.28
C GLY A 52 -5.97 -0.50 -7.76
N THR A 53 -6.41 0.72 -8.11
CA THR A 53 -6.63 1.12 -9.52
C THR A 53 -5.34 1.17 -10.33
N GLN A 54 -4.18 1.26 -9.69
CA GLN A 54 -2.87 1.31 -10.34
C GLN A 54 -2.47 -0.04 -10.96
N PHE A 55 -3.16 -1.13 -10.56
CA PHE A 55 -2.88 -2.49 -11.01
C PHE A 55 -3.93 -3.01 -12.00
N VAL A 56 -4.94 -2.21 -12.35
CA VAL A 56 -5.99 -2.59 -13.30
C VAL A 56 -5.48 -2.37 -14.73
N ASP A 57 -5.79 -3.32 -15.61
CA ASP A 57 -5.46 -3.22 -17.03
C ASP A 57 -6.13 -2.00 -17.68
N PRO A 58 -5.51 -1.40 -18.70
CA PRO A 58 -6.13 -0.33 -19.47
C PRO A 58 -7.45 -0.81 -20.10
N VAL A 59 -8.52 -0.03 -19.96
CA VAL A 59 -9.82 -0.36 -20.58
C VAL A 59 -9.76 -0.10 -22.09
N HIS A 60 -8.98 0.90 -22.50
CA HIS A 60 -8.76 1.25 -23.89
C HIS A 60 -7.29 1.15 -24.28
N ARG A 61 -7.01 0.69 -25.51
CA ARG A 61 -5.63 0.60 -26.05
C ARG A 61 -4.90 1.94 -26.16
N GLY A 62 -5.63 3.05 -26.13
CA GLY A 62 -5.05 4.40 -26.16
C GLY A 62 -4.80 5.01 -24.77
N GLU A 63 -5.15 4.31 -23.69
CA GLU A 63 -4.86 4.81 -22.34
C GLU A 63 -3.34 4.83 -22.11
N PRO A 64 -2.80 5.95 -21.60
CA PRO A 64 -1.39 6.01 -21.23
C PRO A 64 -1.10 5.00 -20.10
N PRO A 65 0.12 4.43 -20.04
CA PRO A 65 0.50 3.55 -18.95
C PRO A 65 0.29 4.23 -17.59
N ARG A 66 -0.42 3.56 -16.69
CA ARG A 66 -0.62 4.06 -15.32
C ARG A 66 0.69 4.00 -14.57
N ARG A 67 1.10 5.14 -14.01
CA ARG A 67 2.32 5.22 -13.20
C ARG A 67 2.06 4.55 -11.84
N LYS A 68 2.74 3.44 -11.58
CA LYS A 68 2.67 2.74 -10.29
C LYS A 68 3.62 3.40 -9.31
N VAL A 69 3.22 4.53 -8.74
CA VAL A 69 4.03 5.25 -7.76
C VAL A 69 3.22 5.59 -6.53
N THR A 70 3.87 5.44 -5.37
CA THR A 70 3.38 5.83 -4.05
C THR A 70 4.43 6.70 -3.35
N THR A 71 3.97 7.53 -2.42
CA THR A 71 4.85 8.30 -1.54
C THR A 71 5.09 7.50 -0.27
N VAL A 72 6.36 7.25 0.04
CA VAL A 72 6.78 6.57 1.26
C VAL A 72 7.37 7.60 2.22
N THR A 73 6.92 7.56 3.47
CA THR A 73 7.59 8.22 4.60
C THR A 73 8.28 7.15 5.44
N ALA A 74 9.60 7.23 5.59
CA ALA A 74 10.40 6.34 6.42
C ALA A 74 11.23 7.16 7.42
N GLY A 75 10.78 7.21 8.68
CA GLY A 75 11.35 8.13 9.67
C GLY A 75 11.21 9.59 9.21
N ARG A 76 12.34 10.24 8.91
CA ARG A 76 12.39 11.61 8.37
C ARG A 76 12.49 11.67 6.84
N ALA A 77 12.73 10.53 6.18
CA ALA A 77 12.86 10.49 4.73
C ALA A 77 11.48 10.41 4.07
N VAL A 78 11.31 11.15 2.97
CA VAL A 78 10.15 11.05 2.09
C VAL A 78 10.65 10.79 0.68
N PHE A 79 10.14 9.75 0.02
CA PHE A 79 10.57 9.38 -1.33
C PHE A 79 9.46 8.70 -2.11
N ALA A 80 9.57 8.75 -3.45
CA ALA A 80 8.71 7.99 -4.34
C ALA A 80 9.17 6.53 -4.40
N ALA A 81 8.22 5.60 -4.43
CA ALA A 81 8.46 4.18 -4.60
C ALA A 81 7.40 3.56 -5.52
N GLU A 82 7.70 2.41 -6.11
CA GLU A 82 6.75 1.59 -6.83
C GLU A 82 6.07 0.62 -5.86
N PRO A 83 4.75 0.74 -5.63
CA PRO A 83 4.02 -0.24 -4.83
C PRO A 83 3.86 -1.54 -5.63
N PHE A 84 3.85 -2.68 -4.93
CA PHE A 84 3.57 -3.97 -5.55
C PHE A 84 2.60 -4.81 -4.71
N VAL A 85 1.91 -5.69 -5.43
CA VAL A 85 1.09 -6.78 -4.88
C VAL A 85 1.53 -8.06 -5.57
N LEU A 86 2.00 -9.04 -4.79
CA LEU A 86 2.46 -10.35 -5.26
C LEU A 86 1.70 -11.43 -4.47
N GLY A 87 0.58 -11.88 -5.03
CA GLY A 87 -0.39 -12.69 -4.27
C GLY A 87 -0.88 -11.91 -3.05
N ASP A 88 -0.67 -12.46 -1.86
CA ASP A 88 -0.99 -11.79 -0.59
C ASP A 88 0.19 -11.01 0.03
N VAL A 89 1.31 -10.91 -0.67
CA VAL A 89 2.42 -10.04 -0.25
C VAL A 89 2.19 -8.65 -0.80
N ARG A 90 2.31 -7.65 0.07
CA ARG A 90 2.20 -6.22 -0.28
C ARG A 90 3.51 -5.53 0.04
N GLY A 91 3.82 -4.45 -0.65
CA GLY A 91 5.08 -3.76 -0.39
C GLY A 91 5.36 -2.63 -1.36
N PHE A 92 6.61 -2.18 -1.31
CA PHE A 92 7.14 -1.24 -2.28
C PHE A 92 8.60 -1.54 -2.59
N TYR A 93 9.03 -1.07 -3.75
CA TYR A 93 10.41 -0.99 -4.17
C TYR A 93 10.73 0.46 -4.55
N ALA A 94 11.83 1.01 -4.04
CA ALA A 94 12.33 2.30 -4.47
C ALA A 94 13.74 2.15 -5.00
N ASP A 95 13.94 2.63 -6.22
CA ASP A 95 15.27 2.86 -6.77
C ASP A 95 15.65 4.31 -6.50
N ALA A 96 16.61 4.53 -5.59
CA ALA A 96 17.12 5.85 -5.28
C ALA A 96 18.62 5.85 -5.61
N GLU A 97 18.99 6.44 -6.76
CA GLU A 97 20.36 6.43 -7.29
C GLU A 97 21.44 6.74 -6.23
N ALA A 98 21.18 7.67 -5.30
CA ALA A 98 22.12 8.06 -4.25
C ALA A 98 22.03 7.25 -2.94
N LEU A 99 20.92 6.55 -2.69
CA LEU A 99 20.62 5.86 -1.42
C LEU A 99 20.48 4.34 -1.58
N GLY A 100 20.67 3.84 -2.80
CA GLY A 100 20.50 2.44 -3.15
C GLY A 100 19.04 2.02 -3.27
N HIS A 101 18.86 0.72 -3.36
CA HIS A 101 17.55 0.12 -3.46
C HIS A 101 16.95 -0.07 -2.08
N ARG A 102 15.69 0.31 -1.91
CA ARG A 102 14.90 0.09 -0.71
C ARG A 102 13.72 -0.79 -1.03
N MET A 103 13.52 -1.84 -0.25
CA MET A 103 12.39 -2.74 -0.43
C MET A 103 11.73 -3.00 0.91
N LEU A 104 10.40 -2.87 0.95
CA LEU A 104 9.56 -3.37 2.03
C LEU A 104 8.68 -4.48 1.47
N SER A 105 8.60 -5.58 2.19
CA SER A 105 7.64 -6.66 1.94
C SER A 105 6.84 -6.94 3.21
N ILE A 106 5.53 -7.12 3.04
CA ILE A 106 4.55 -7.33 4.11
C ILE A 106 3.85 -8.64 3.80
N ALA A 107 4.05 -9.63 4.67
CA ALA A 107 3.37 -10.90 4.63
C ALA A 107 1.88 -10.76 5.03
N PRO A 108 1.03 -11.75 4.74
CA PRO A 108 -0.41 -11.65 4.99
C PRO A 108 -0.77 -11.51 6.48
N ASP A 109 0.10 -12.02 7.36
CA ASP A 109 -0.01 -11.92 8.82
C ASP A 109 0.49 -10.57 9.37
N GLY A 110 0.89 -9.65 8.49
CA GLY A 110 1.43 -8.34 8.85
C GLY A 110 2.91 -8.34 9.19
N ARG A 111 3.62 -9.48 9.20
CA ARG A 111 5.08 -9.48 9.36
C ARG A 111 5.74 -8.76 8.21
N ALA A 112 6.72 -7.92 8.53
CA ALA A 112 7.39 -7.06 7.57
C ALA A 112 8.89 -7.31 7.53
N SER A 113 9.46 -7.26 6.32
CA SER A 113 10.90 -7.25 6.08
C SER A 113 11.25 -6.04 5.24
N TYR A 114 12.16 -5.21 5.75
CA TYR A 114 12.68 -4.02 5.08
C TYR A 114 14.19 -4.18 4.81
N ALA A 115 14.63 -3.81 3.62
CA ALA A 115 16.02 -3.85 3.23
C ALA A 115 16.44 -2.53 2.56
N GLU A 116 17.64 -2.06 2.88
CA GLU A 116 18.29 -0.92 2.24
C GLU A 116 19.71 -1.34 1.83
N THR A 117 19.96 -1.41 0.53
CA THR A 117 21.15 -2.10 0.00
C THR A 117 22.45 -1.34 0.25
N VAL A 118 22.47 -0.03 0.01
CA VAL A 118 23.69 0.80 0.19
C VAL A 118 24.10 0.86 1.66
N ALA A 119 23.13 0.97 2.58
CA ALA A 119 23.41 0.94 4.01
C ALA A 119 23.67 -0.48 4.54
N GLY A 120 23.47 -1.53 3.72
CA GLY A 120 23.58 -2.93 4.13
C GLY A 120 22.58 -3.32 5.23
N ARG A 121 21.48 -2.57 5.38
CA ARG A 121 20.54 -2.74 6.50
C ARG A 121 19.44 -3.71 6.15
N ARG A 122 19.14 -4.59 7.11
CA ARG A 122 17.96 -5.46 7.10
C ARG A 122 17.22 -5.31 8.41
N MET A 123 15.93 -5.05 8.29
CA MET A 123 15.06 -4.78 9.43
C MET A 123 13.82 -5.66 9.34
N THR A 124 13.29 -6.06 10.49
CA THR A 124 12.05 -6.83 10.58
C THR A 124 11.09 -6.15 11.53
N GLY A 125 9.81 -6.41 11.35
CA GLY A 125 8.79 -5.91 12.28
C GLY A 125 7.40 -6.25 11.83
N THR A 126 6.46 -5.35 12.08
CA THR A 126 5.05 -5.56 11.75
C THR A 126 4.46 -4.34 11.06
N CYS A 127 3.45 -4.59 10.24
CA CYS A 127 2.63 -3.59 9.59
C CYS A 127 1.16 -3.85 9.89
N ARG A 128 0.37 -2.77 9.88
CA ARG A 128 -1.08 -2.83 9.86
C ARG A 128 -1.61 -2.05 8.67
N SER A 129 -2.66 -2.56 8.05
CA SER A 129 -3.44 -1.79 7.07
C SER A 129 -4.29 -0.75 7.79
N VAL A 130 -4.35 0.45 7.23
CA VAL A 130 -5.22 1.54 7.69
C VAL A 130 -6.10 1.99 6.53
N PRO A 131 -7.41 2.20 6.75
CA PRO A 131 -8.26 2.87 5.77
C PRO A 131 -7.70 4.27 5.46
N GLN A 132 -7.80 4.67 4.19
CA GLN A 132 -7.49 6.03 3.75
C GLN A 132 -8.76 6.84 3.52
#